data_AF-U1PL09-F1
#
_entry.id   AF-U1PL09-F1
#
_cell.length_a   1.000
_cell.length_b   1.000
_cell.length_c   1.000
_cell.angle_alpha   90.00
_cell.angle_beta   90.00
_cell.angle_gamma   90.00
#
_symmetry.space_group_name_H-M   'P 1'
#
loop_
_entity.id
_entity.type
_entity.pdbx_description
1 polymer ?
#
loop_
_entity_poly.entity_id
_entity_poly.type
_entity_poly.pdbx_seq_one_letter_code
_entity_poly.pdbx_strand_id
1 'polypeptide(L)'
;MTGVGATPADVAAVLRRLSYPGDPLAWSEEQRRELARTVRERTKPLVVVANKADIAPEGNLERLQAAADMMVPATAEGELALRRGAEAGLVGYDPGDEGFTIESAVSDEQRAGLERVRGVAEEWGGTGVQQAIDTVVYDLLDQVTVYPVENETRWTDGQGRTLPDAHLLARGATPEDLAYAVHSDIGDGYLHAVDARAGRRISDDHELSEGDVVKIVSTAT
;
A
#
# COMPACT_ATOMS: atom_id res chain seq x y z
N MET A 1 14.06 -13.33 -17.89
CA MET A 1 14.18 -12.06 -17.14
C MET A 1 13.66 -12.24 -15.72
N THR A 2 14.25 -13.15 -14.93
CA THR A 2 13.84 -13.37 -13.53
C THR A 2 14.43 -12.32 -12.58
N GLY A 3 15.55 -11.69 -12.95
CA GLY A 3 16.23 -10.69 -12.11
C GLY A 3 15.52 -9.34 -11.96
N VAL A 4 14.47 -9.06 -12.74
CA VAL A 4 13.68 -7.81 -12.66
C VAL A 4 12.26 -8.03 -12.14
N GLY A 5 11.90 -9.26 -11.78
CA GLY A 5 10.56 -9.61 -11.29
C GLY A 5 9.47 -9.66 -12.36
N ALA A 6 9.84 -9.75 -13.64
CA ALA A 6 8.89 -9.91 -14.75
C ALA A 6 8.58 -11.40 -14.98
N THR A 7 7.30 -11.77 -14.99
CA THR A 7 6.90 -13.15 -15.32
C THR A 7 6.89 -13.38 -16.83
N PRO A 8 6.95 -14.65 -17.31
CA PRO A 8 6.73 -14.94 -18.73
C PRO A 8 5.39 -14.42 -19.25
N ALA A 9 4.36 -14.41 -18.41
CA ALA A 9 3.04 -13.88 -18.73
C ALA A 9 3.09 -12.36 -18.97
N ASP A 10 3.85 -11.61 -18.18
CA ASP A 10 4.03 -10.17 -18.37
C ASP A 10 4.71 -9.85 -19.69
N VAL A 11 5.80 -10.57 -19.99
CA VAL A 11 6.55 -10.38 -21.24
C VAL A 11 5.66 -10.73 -22.45
N ALA A 12 4.92 -11.83 -22.37
CA ALA A 12 3.99 -12.22 -23.43
C ALA A 12 2.89 -11.19 -23.65
N ALA A 13 2.35 -10.61 -22.57
CA ALA A 13 1.32 -9.58 -22.66
C ALA A 13 1.83 -8.28 -23.30
N VAL A 14 3.09 -7.89 -23.02
CA VAL A 14 3.73 -6.74 -23.68
C VAL A 14 3.97 -7.02 -25.16
N LEU A 15 4.55 -8.18 -25.50
CA LEU A 15 4.84 -8.53 -26.89
C LEU A 15 3.59 -8.50 -27.76
N ARG A 16 2.45 -8.99 -27.27
CA ARG A 16 1.16 -8.95 -28.01
C ARG A 16 0.72 -7.54 -28.43
N ARG A 17 1.22 -6.48 -27.77
CA ARG A 17 0.88 -5.08 -28.06
C ARG A 17 1.88 -4.39 -28.98
N LEU A 18 3.05 -5.00 -29.21
CA LEU A 18 4.12 -4.44 -30.02
C LEU A 18 4.13 -5.08 -31.41
N SER A 19 4.51 -4.29 -32.41
CA SER A 19 4.84 -4.82 -33.74
C SER A 19 6.35 -5.07 -33.80
N TYR A 20 6.74 -6.33 -33.95
CA TYR A 20 8.15 -6.73 -33.95
C TYR A 20 8.45 -7.83 -34.99
N PRO A 21 9.68 -7.90 -35.52
CA PRO A 21 10.11 -9.01 -36.36
C PRO A 21 10.14 -10.30 -35.54
N GLY A 22 9.70 -11.41 -36.14
CA GLY A 22 9.71 -12.73 -35.48
C GLY A 22 11.11 -13.22 -35.10
N ASP A 23 12.15 -12.74 -35.77
CA ASP A 23 13.55 -12.99 -35.42
C ASP A 23 14.07 -11.92 -34.43
N PRO A 24 14.42 -12.28 -33.18
CA PRO A 24 14.99 -11.37 -32.20
C PRO A 24 16.29 -10.67 -32.65
N LEU A 25 17.08 -11.29 -33.53
CA LEU A 25 18.32 -10.72 -34.04
C LEU A 25 18.07 -9.54 -34.99
N ALA A 26 16.89 -9.49 -35.60
CA ALA A 26 16.49 -8.41 -36.51
C ALA A 26 15.96 -7.17 -35.78
N TRP A 27 15.88 -7.19 -34.45
CA TRP A 27 15.32 -6.09 -33.68
C TRP A 27 16.20 -4.85 -33.77
N SER A 28 15.56 -3.70 -33.97
CA SER A 28 16.25 -2.41 -33.86
C SER A 28 16.50 -2.07 -32.39
N GLU A 29 17.45 -1.16 -32.18
CA GLU A 29 17.67 -0.55 -30.87
C GLU A 29 16.42 0.13 -30.30
N GLU A 30 15.60 0.73 -31.16
CA GLU A 30 14.35 1.37 -30.79
C GLU A 30 13.32 0.35 -30.30
N GLN A 31 13.17 -0.78 -31.00
CA GLN A 31 12.28 -1.87 -30.57
C GLN A 31 12.72 -2.49 -29.24
N ARG A 32 14.03 -2.63 -29.03
CA ARG A 32 14.58 -3.07 -27.74
C ARG A 32 14.26 -2.09 -26.62
N ARG A 33 14.42 -0.78 -26.87
CA ARG A 33 14.09 0.28 -25.90
C ARG A 33 12.60 0.33 -25.59
N GLU A 34 11.76 0.19 -26.60
CA GLU A 34 10.31 0.19 -26.43
C GLU A 34 9.87 -1.01 -25.60
N LEU A 35 10.33 -2.22 -25.93
CA LEU A 35 10.06 -3.41 -25.12
C LEU A 35 10.51 -3.20 -23.66
N ALA A 36 11.72 -2.67 -23.44
CA ALA A 36 12.22 -2.44 -22.09
C ALA A 36 11.35 -1.44 -21.32
N ARG A 37 10.92 -0.35 -21.97
CA ARG A 37 10.01 0.65 -21.40
C ARG A 37 8.67 0.04 -21.01
N THR A 38 8.00 -0.65 -21.94
CA THR A 38 6.67 -1.22 -21.70
C THR A 38 6.71 -2.35 -20.65
N VAL A 39 7.76 -3.17 -20.63
CA VAL A 39 7.95 -4.18 -19.58
C VAL A 39 8.15 -3.52 -18.21
N ARG A 40 8.94 -2.45 -18.14
CA ARG A 40 9.15 -1.69 -16.89
C ARG A 40 7.83 -1.07 -16.42
N GLU A 41 7.10 -0.38 -17.28
CA GLU A 41 5.82 0.25 -16.93
C GLU A 41 4.81 -0.77 -16.39
N ARG A 42 4.76 -1.97 -16.98
CA ARG A 42 3.88 -3.04 -16.51
C ARG A 42 4.31 -3.66 -15.19
N THR A 43 5.60 -3.96 -15.03
CA THR A 43 6.10 -4.78 -13.91
C THR A 43 6.62 -3.96 -12.74
N LYS A 44 6.85 -2.66 -12.96
CA LYS A 44 7.34 -1.68 -11.99
C LYS A 44 6.49 -0.40 -12.11
N PRO A 45 5.19 -0.49 -11.78
CA PRO A 45 4.37 0.70 -11.64
C PRO A 45 4.97 1.59 -10.53
N LEU A 46 4.81 2.92 -10.64
CA LEU A 46 5.45 3.89 -9.74
C LEU A 46 4.44 4.95 -9.28
N VAL A 47 4.59 5.38 -8.03
CA VAL A 47 3.98 6.61 -7.51
C VAL A 47 5.08 7.66 -7.36
N VAL A 48 4.81 8.89 -7.78
CA VAL A 48 5.72 10.02 -7.58
C VAL A 48 5.43 10.68 -6.24
N VAL A 49 6.41 10.69 -5.33
CA VAL A 49 6.28 11.43 -4.07
C VAL A 49 6.94 12.80 -4.24
N ALA A 50 6.12 13.86 -4.34
CA ALA A 50 6.59 15.23 -4.48
C ALA A 50 6.99 15.80 -3.11
N ASN A 51 8.12 15.32 -2.60
CA ASN A 51 8.64 15.72 -1.30
C ASN A 51 9.06 17.21 -1.26
N LYS A 52 8.99 17.82 -0.08
CA LYS A 52 9.20 19.25 0.20
C LYS A 52 8.07 20.15 -0.32
N ALA A 53 6.84 19.65 -0.29
CA ALA A 53 5.65 20.42 -0.64
C ALA A 53 5.52 21.71 0.21
N ASP A 54 5.97 21.68 1.48
CA ASP A 54 5.96 22.82 2.42
C ASP A 54 6.77 24.05 1.96
N ILE A 55 7.71 23.87 1.02
CA ILE A 55 8.55 24.95 0.48
C ILE A 55 8.53 24.98 -1.05
N ALA A 56 7.59 24.29 -1.68
CA ALA A 56 7.49 24.24 -3.12
C ALA A 56 7.09 25.62 -3.68
N PRO A 57 7.75 26.10 -4.76
CA PRO A 57 7.28 27.28 -5.46
C PRO A 57 5.86 27.10 -6.01
N GLU A 58 5.10 28.19 -6.09
CA GLU A 58 3.77 28.19 -6.69
C GLU A 58 3.78 27.61 -8.11
N GLY A 59 2.83 26.74 -8.44
CA GLY A 59 2.72 26.10 -9.75
C GLY A 59 3.60 24.85 -9.95
N ASN A 60 4.55 24.55 -9.05
CA ASN A 60 5.43 23.39 -9.24
C ASN A 60 4.71 22.06 -8.99
N LEU A 61 3.86 21.97 -7.96
CA LEU A 61 3.14 20.74 -7.65
C LEU A 61 2.12 20.42 -8.76
N GLU A 62 1.45 21.43 -9.30
CA GLU A 62 0.50 21.31 -10.41
C GLU A 62 1.19 20.81 -11.68
N ARG A 63 2.39 21.32 -11.97
CA ARG A 63 3.21 20.83 -13.10
C ARG A 63 3.64 19.38 -12.93
N LEU A 64 3.98 18.97 -11.71
CA LEU A 64 4.30 17.57 -11.42
C LEU A 64 3.07 16.68 -11.53
N GLN A 65 1.93 17.14 -11.04
CA GLN A 65 0.66 16.42 -11.13
C GLN A 65 0.22 16.22 -12.59
N ALA A 66 0.46 17.22 -13.45
CA ALA A 66 0.17 17.10 -14.89
C ALA A 66 1.12 16.16 -15.64
N ALA A 67 2.27 15.79 -15.07
CA ALA A 67 3.32 15.02 -15.72
C ALA A 67 3.43 13.57 -15.22
N ALA A 68 2.75 13.21 -14.12
CA ALA A 68 2.80 11.90 -13.50
C ALA A 68 1.40 11.28 -13.42
N ASP A 69 1.31 9.97 -13.67
CA ASP A 69 0.03 9.24 -13.59
C ASP A 69 -0.52 9.21 -12.15
N MET A 70 0.38 9.07 -11.17
CA MET A 70 0.08 9.15 -9.74
C MET A 70 1.15 9.97 -9.04
N MET A 71 0.70 10.96 -8.26
CA MET A 71 1.57 11.84 -7.51
C MET A 71 0.96 12.17 -6.15
N VAL A 72 1.78 12.11 -5.10
CA VAL A 72 1.41 12.47 -3.73
C VAL A 72 2.35 13.58 -3.25
N PRO A 73 1.85 14.80 -2.98
CA PRO A 73 2.62 15.85 -2.32
C PRO A 73 3.00 15.42 -0.91
N ALA A 74 4.23 15.67 -0.48
CA ALA A 74 4.66 15.24 0.84
C ALA A 74 5.66 16.20 1.50
N THR A 75 5.70 16.15 2.84
CA THR A 75 6.74 16.75 3.67
C THR A 75 7.35 15.71 4.60
N ALA A 76 8.40 15.03 4.14
CA ALA A 76 9.06 13.98 4.92
C ALA A 76 9.74 14.52 6.19
N GLU A 77 10.24 15.75 6.15
CA GLU A 77 10.81 16.41 7.32
C GLU A 77 9.71 16.78 8.33
N GLY A 78 8.55 17.22 7.85
CA GLY A 78 7.38 17.45 8.69
C GLY A 78 6.88 16.18 9.38
N GLU A 79 6.74 15.08 8.63
CA GLU A 79 6.39 13.76 9.18
C GLU A 79 7.35 13.33 10.30
N LEU A 80 8.67 13.47 10.05
CA LEU A 80 9.68 13.11 11.03
C LEU A 80 9.60 13.99 12.28
N ALA A 81 9.33 15.28 12.12
CA ALA A 81 9.15 16.21 13.23
C ALA A 81 7.93 15.86 14.07
N LEU A 82 6.80 15.51 13.45
CA LEU A 82 5.58 15.10 14.15
C LEU A 82 5.78 13.80 14.93
N ARG A 83 6.38 12.77 14.31
CA ARG A 83 6.68 11.51 15.00
C ARG A 83 7.57 11.71 16.23
N ARG A 84 8.66 12.47 16.09
CA ARG A 84 9.55 12.79 17.22
C ARG A 84 8.86 13.63 18.28
N GLY A 85 8.00 14.56 17.87
CA GLY A 85 7.20 15.35 18.79
C GLY A 85 6.23 14.48 19.58
N ALA A 86 5.58 13.49 18.95
CA ALA A 86 4.66 12.56 19.59
C ALA A 86 5.40 11.66 20.58
N GLU A 87 6.55 11.11 20.20
CA GLU A 87 7.43 10.34 21.10
C GLU A 87 7.88 11.16 22.32
N ALA A 88 8.08 12.46 22.15
CA ALA A 88 8.44 13.39 23.21
C ALA A 88 7.24 13.93 24.02
N GLY A 89 6.00 13.56 23.67
CA GLY A 89 4.78 14.08 24.30
C GLY A 89 4.55 15.57 24.07
N LEU A 90 5.05 16.11 22.96
CA LEU A 90 4.95 17.52 22.56
C LEU A 90 3.84 17.78 21.53
N VAL A 91 3.40 16.74 20.82
CA VAL A 91 2.25 16.79 19.90
C VAL A 91 1.40 15.54 20.08
N GLY A 92 0.09 15.67 19.88
CA GLY A 92 -0.81 14.53 19.67
C GLY A 92 -0.92 14.25 18.18
N TYR A 93 -0.30 13.16 17.73
CA TYR A 93 -0.23 12.77 16.33
C TYR A 93 0.01 11.27 16.19
N ASP A 94 -0.81 10.60 15.40
CA ASP A 94 -0.54 9.27 14.86
C ASP A 94 -0.16 9.36 13.38
N PRO A 95 0.79 8.54 12.89
CA PRO A 95 1.20 8.56 11.49
C PRO A 95 0.03 8.41 10.52
N GLY A 96 -0.10 9.38 9.63
CA GLY A 96 -1.19 9.45 8.65
C GLY A 96 -2.40 10.28 9.07
N ASP A 97 -2.45 10.81 10.30
CA ASP A 97 -3.50 11.74 10.69
C ASP A 97 -3.52 12.97 9.77
N GLU A 98 -4.72 13.44 9.44
CA GLU A 98 -4.94 14.66 8.65
C GLU A 98 -4.51 15.93 9.40
N GLY A 99 -4.34 15.84 10.73
CA GLY A 99 -3.94 16.94 11.59
C GLY A 99 -3.33 16.46 12.91
N PHE A 100 -2.92 17.42 13.75
CA PHE A 100 -2.29 17.13 15.03
C PHE A 100 -2.53 18.24 16.05
N THR A 101 -2.40 17.92 17.33
CA THR A 101 -2.44 18.91 18.43
C THR A 101 -1.02 19.29 18.87
N ILE A 102 -0.84 20.54 19.33
CA ILE A 102 0.45 21.03 19.83
C ILE A 102 0.32 21.29 21.33
N GLU A 103 1.17 20.64 22.11
CA GLU A 103 1.19 20.84 23.57
C GLU A 103 1.79 22.20 23.94
N SER A 104 1.47 22.71 25.14
CA SER A 104 1.95 24.02 25.58
C SER A 104 3.46 24.10 25.83
N ALA A 105 4.14 22.95 25.95
CA ALA A 105 5.55 22.86 26.34
C ALA A 105 6.55 23.10 25.19
N VAL A 106 6.08 23.27 23.95
CA VAL A 106 6.95 23.55 22.80
C VAL A 106 7.52 24.98 22.83
N SER A 107 8.76 25.14 22.37
CA SER A 107 9.36 26.46 22.16
C SER A 107 8.70 27.22 20.99
N ASP A 108 8.90 28.53 20.94
CA ASP A 108 8.38 29.36 19.84
C ASP A 108 8.93 28.92 18.47
N GLU A 109 10.20 28.50 18.41
CA GLU A 109 10.84 28.00 17.20
C GLU A 109 10.23 26.65 16.76
N GLN A 110 10.00 25.74 17.71
CA GLN A 110 9.33 24.47 17.44
C GLN A 110 7.90 24.68 16.96
N ARG A 111 7.17 25.59 17.59
CA ARG A 111 5.81 25.96 17.20
C ARG A 111 5.78 26.50 15.77
N ALA A 112 6.67 27.43 15.42
CA ALA A 112 6.76 27.96 14.05
C ALA A 112 7.09 26.89 13.00
N GLY A 113 7.91 25.89 13.36
CA GLY A 113 8.17 24.73 12.51
C GLY A 113 6.91 23.88 12.30
N LEU A 114 6.21 23.56 13.39
CA LEU A 114 4.99 22.76 13.36
C LEU A 114 3.85 23.46 12.59
N GLU A 115 3.70 24.78 12.71
CA GLU A 115 2.67 25.51 11.94
C GLU A 115 2.92 25.45 10.42
N ARG A 116 4.17 25.37 9.96
CA ARG A 116 4.46 25.12 8.53
C ARG A 116 4.01 23.74 8.09
N VAL A 117 4.21 22.73 8.93
CA VAL A 117 3.74 21.36 8.66
C VAL A 117 2.21 21.30 8.65
N ARG A 118 1.56 22.03 9.56
CA ARG A 118 0.09 22.16 9.59
C ARG A 118 -0.46 22.70 8.28
N GLY A 119 0.18 23.72 7.69
CA GLY A 119 -0.24 24.25 6.39
C GLY A 119 -0.29 23.19 5.28
N VAL A 120 0.72 22.32 5.21
CA VAL A 120 0.71 21.18 4.25
C VAL A 120 -0.36 20.17 4.61
N ALA A 121 -0.50 19.83 5.89
CA ALA A 121 -1.50 18.87 6.35
C ALA A 121 -2.94 19.32 6.02
N GLU A 122 -3.25 20.60 6.23
CA GLU A 122 -4.56 21.17 5.92
C GLU A 122 -4.84 21.25 4.40
N GLU A 123 -3.81 21.54 3.60
CA GLU A 123 -3.96 21.64 2.14
C GLU A 123 -4.09 20.27 1.47
N TRP A 124 -3.33 19.27 1.93
CA TRP A 124 -3.18 17.97 1.26
C TRP A 124 -3.73 16.78 2.07
N GLY A 125 -4.42 17.04 3.18
CA GLY A 125 -5.03 16.01 4.04
C GLY A 125 -4.03 15.21 4.87
N GLY A 126 -2.85 15.78 5.15
CA GLY A 126 -1.78 15.14 5.91
C GLY A 126 -0.38 15.49 5.40
N THR A 127 0.64 14.83 5.95
CA THR A 127 2.05 15.05 5.55
C THR A 127 2.41 14.41 4.21
N GLY A 128 1.51 13.59 3.65
CA GLY A 128 1.70 12.87 2.38
C GLY A 128 2.55 11.61 2.46
N VAL A 129 3.24 11.33 3.58
CA VAL A 129 4.11 10.14 3.68
C VAL A 129 3.28 8.85 3.80
N GLN A 130 2.34 8.80 4.75
CA GLN A 130 1.46 7.64 4.91
C GLN A 130 0.55 7.48 3.69
N GLN A 131 -0.03 8.59 3.21
CA GLN A 131 -0.83 8.61 1.97
C GLN A 131 -0.07 8.03 0.77
N ALA A 132 1.23 8.32 0.63
CA ALA A 132 2.02 7.75 -0.46
C ALA A 132 2.19 6.23 -0.36
N ILE A 133 2.34 5.71 0.87
CA ILE A 133 2.40 4.26 1.11
C ILE A 133 1.03 3.64 0.79
N ASP A 134 -0.04 4.25 1.29
CA ASP A 134 -1.41 3.79 1.07
C ASP A 134 -1.77 3.80 -0.41
N THR A 135 -1.41 4.86 -1.15
CA THR A 135 -1.59 4.95 -2.61
C THR A 135 -0.86 3.81 -3.33
N VAL A 136 0.35 3.46 -2.90
CA VAL A 136 1.09 2.33 -3.49
C VAL A 136 0.37 1.01 -3.22
N VAL A 137 -0.09 0.78 -1.99
CA VAL A 137 -0.69 -0.49 -1.59
C VAL A 137 -2.10 -0.66 -2.17
N TYR A 138 -2.98 0.31 -1.93
CA TYR A 138 -4.40 0.19 -2.21
C TYR A 138 -4.78 0.64 -3.63
N ASP A 139 -4.10 1.65 -4.19
CA ASP A 139 -4.48 2.19 -5.52
C ASP A 139 -3.59 1.62 -6.63
N LEU A 140 -2.27 1.57 -6.43
CA LEU A 140 -1.32 1.13 -7.46
C LEU A 140 -1.23 -0.39 -7.56
N LEU A 141 -1.09 -1.07 -6.43
CA LEU A 141 -1.00 -2.54 -6.36
C LEU A 141 -2.38 -3.20 -6.22
N ASP A 142 -3.44 -2.40 -6.04
CA ASP A 142 -4.83 -2.82 -5.90
C ASP A 142 -5.00 -3.94 -4.85
N GLN A 143 -4.41 -3.73 -3.67
CA GLN A 143 -4.48 -4.68 -2.57
C GLN A 143 -5.58 -4.32 -1.57
N VAL A 144 -5.99 -5.31 -0.79
CA VAL A 144 -6.88 -5.18 0.37
C VAL A 144 -6.20 -5.76 1.61
N THR A 145 -6.45 -5.15 2.77
CA THR A 145 -5.99 -5.67 4.06
C THR A 145 -7.04 -6.58 4.68
N VAL A 146 -6.64 -7.80 5.01
CA VAL A 146 -7.52 -8.80 5.64
C VAL A 146 -6.87 -9.35 6.90
N TYR A 147 -7.67 -9.58 7.93
CA TYR A 147 -7.23 -9.97 9.26
C TYR A 147 -7.63 -11.43 9.57
N PRO A 148 -6.70 -12.40 9.47
CA PRO A 148 -6.97 -13.77 9.89
C PRO A 148 -7.03 -13.85 11.42
N VAL A 149 -8.01 -14.60 11.94
CA VAL A 149 -8.17 -14.84 13.38
C VAL A 149 -8.47 -16.31 13.67
N GLU A 150 -8.10 -16.77 14.86
CA GLU A 150 -8.45 -18.13 15.31
C GLU A 150 -9.84 -18.15 15.98
N ASN A 151 -10.16 -17.08 16.72
CA ASN A 151 -11.45 -16.89 17.38
C ASN A 151 -12.27 -15.80 16.69
N GLU A 152 -13.35 -16.21 16.02
CA GLU A 152 -14.27 -15.37 15.27
C GLU A 152 -15.12 -14.44 16.15
N THR A 153 -15.26 -14.73 17.45
CA THR A 153 -16.08 -13.91 18.37
C THR A 153 -15.26 -12.83 19.07
N ARG A 154 -14.01 -13.14 19.43
CA ARG A 154 -13.10 -12.23 20.13
C ARG A 154 -12.11 -11.54 19.20
N TRP A 155 -12.00 -12.02 17.97
CA TRP A 155 -11.01 -11.60 16.97
C TRP A 155 -9.58 -11.77 17.49
N THR A 156 -9.30 -12.91 18.14
CA THR A 156 -8.00 -13.21 18.73
C THR A 156 -7.35 -14.45 18.12
N ASP A 157 -6.04 -14.58 18.30
CA ASP A 157 -5.33 -15.86 18.15
C ASP A 157 -5.41 -16.74 19.42
N GLY A 158 -4.74 -17.90 19.37
CA GLY A 158 -4.58 -18.81 20.49
C GLY A 158 -3.78 -18.26 21.68
N GLN A 159 -3.10 -17.12 21.53
CA GLN A 159 -2.44 -16.40 22.63
C GLN A 159 -3.33 -15.29 23.22
N GLY A 160 -4.50 -15.04 22.65
CA GLY A 160 -5.43 -13.99 23.08
C GLY A 160 -5.08 -12.59 22.57
N ARG A 161 -4.20 -12.47 21.57
CA ARG A 161 -3.85 -11.20 20.92
C ARG A 161 -4.96 -10.81 19.95
N THR A 162 -5.52 -9.62 20.08
CA THR A 162 -6.57 -9.10 19.18
C THR A 162 -5.99 -8.69 17.83
N LEU A 163 -6.58 -9.17 16.73
CA LEU A 163 -6.16 -8.92 15.35
C LEU A 163 -4.63 -9.07 15.19
N PRO A 164 -4.11 -10.30 15.39
CA PRO A 164 -2.67 -10.54 15.55
C PRO A 164 -1.86 -10.16 14.31
N ASP A 165 -2.44 -10.34 13.13
CA ASP A 165 -1.79 -10.21 11.84
C ASP A 165 -2.71 -9.49 10.85
N ALA A 166 -2.10 -8.81 9.88
CA ALA A 166 -2.77 -8.13 8.78
C ALA A 166 -2.09 -8.53 7.46
N HIS A 167 -2.85 -9.13 6.55
CA HIS A 167 -2.34 -9.60 5.26
C HIS A 167 -2.83 -8.70 4.14
N LEU A 168 -1.89 -8.28 3.29
CA LEU A 168 -2.19 -7.61 2.03
C LEU A 168 -2.40 -8.66 0.94
N LEU A 169 -3.60 -8.68 0.37
CA LEU A 169 -3.99 -9.58 -0.71
C LEU A 169 -4.39 -8.77 -1.93
N ALA A 170 -4.21 -9.31 -3.14
CA ALA A 170 -4.72 -8.66 -4.33
C ALA A 170 -6.26 -8.59 -4.28
N ARG A 171 -6.85 -7.52 -4.84
CA ARG A 171 -8.31 -7.42 -4.96
C ARG A 171 -8.87 -8.64 -5.70
N GLY A 172 -9.98 -9.17 -5.17
CA GLY A 172 -10.61 -10.40 -5.67
C GLY A 172 -10.02 -11.69 -5.07
N ALA A 173 -9.07 -11.59 -4.13
CA ALA A 173 -8.60 -12.74 -3.37
C ALA A 173 -9.72 -13.39 -2.56
N THR A 174 -9.60 -14.70 -2.38
CA THR A 174 -10.57 -15.57 -1.71
C THR A 174 -10.09 -15.99 -0.32
N PRO A 175 -10.93 -16.62 0.52
CA PRO A 175 -10.47 -17.15 1.80
C PRO A 175 -9.41 -18.25 1.67
N GLU A 176 -9.36 -18.97 0.54
CA GLU A 176 -8.30 -19.94 0.26
C GLU A 176 -6.97 -19.22 -0.01
N ASP A 177 -6.98 -18.12 -0.76
CA ASP A 177 -5.79 -17.28 -0.96
C ASP A 177 -5.27 -16.72 0.37
N LEU A 178 -6.17 -16.29 1.26
CA LEU A 178 -5.81 -15.89 2.62
C LEU A 178 -5.17 -17.06 3.39
N ALA A 179 -5.70 -18.28 3.26
CA ALA A 179 -5.14 -19.46 3.92
C ALA A 179 -3.69 -19.72 3.49
N TYR A 180 -3.43 -19.65 2.18
CA TYR A 180 -2.07 -19.73 1.65
C TYR A 180 -1.17 -18.57 2.06
N ALA A 181 -1.72 -17.36 2.21
CA ALA A 181 -0.99 -16.19 2.67
C ALA A 181 -0.58 -16.29 4.15
N VAL A 182 -1.37 -16.98 4.98
CA VAL A 182 -1.01 -17.28 6.37
C VAL A 182 0.08 -18.35 6.40
N HIS A 183 -0.18 -19.53 5.79
CA HIS A 183 0.81 -20.60 5.69
C HIS A 183 0.40 -21.64 4.65
N SER A 184 1.37 -22.25 3.95
CA SER A 184 1.09 -23.27 2.93
C SER A 184 0.29 -24.45 3.47
N ASP A 185 0.63 -24.96 4.66
CA ASP A 185 -0.08 -26.09 5.27
C ASP A 185 -1.53 -25.75 5.62
N ILE A 186 -1.81 -24.49 5.99
CA ILE A 186 -3.17 -24.03 6.29
C ILE A 186 -3.98 -23.98 5.00
N GLY A 187 -3.38 -23.49 3.90
CA GLY A 187 -3.96 -23.51 2.56
C GLY A 187 -4.21 -24.92 2.04
N ASP A 188 -3.21 -25.81 2.08
CA ASP A 188 -3.34 -27.20 1.63
C ASP A 188 -4.38 -28.00 2.44
N GLY A 189 -4.56 -27.64 3.72
CA GLY A 189 -5.57 -28.21 4.60
C GLY A 189 -6.89 -27.44 4.65
N TYR A 190 -7.10 -26.43 3.81
CA TYR A 190 -8.27 -25.54 3.87
C TYR A 190 -9.58 -26.33 3.79
N LEU A 191 -10.51 -26.05 4.71
CA LEU A 191 -11.85 -26.66 4.74
C LEU A 191 -12.95 -25.65 4.46
N HIS A 192 -12.90 -24.49 5.12
CA HIS A 192 -13.83 -23.38 4.93
C HIS A 192 -13.38 -22.15 5.71
N ALA A 193 -14.07 -21.03 5.48
CA ALA A 193 -13.88 -19.79 6.23
C ALA A 193 -15.17 -19.24 6.85
N VAL A 194 -15.00 -18.44 7.89
CA VAL A 194 -16.07 -17.74 8.62
C VAL A 194 -15.76 -16.26 8.64
N ASP A 195 -16.72 -15.44 8.21
CA ASP A 195 -16.71 -14.00 8.43
C ASP A 195 -16.99 -13.73 9.91
N ALA A 196 -15.97 -13.24 10.62
CA ALA A 196 -16.00 -12.98 12.04
C ALA A 196 -16.81 -11.72 12.41
N ARG A 197 -17.06 -10.82 11.47
CA ARG A 197 -17.92 -9.65 11.68
C ARG A 197 -19.40 -10.04 11.59
N ALA A 198 -19.77 -10.86 10.60
CA ALA A 198 -21.15 -11.32 10.42
C ALA A 198 -21.48 -12.60 11.21
N GLY A 199 -20.47 -13.31 11.72
CA GLY A 199 -20.63 -14.55 12.48
C GLY A 199 -21.20 -15.70 11.65
N ARG A 200 -20.88 -15.77 10.34
CA ARG A 200 -21.40 -16.78 9.42
C ARG A 200 -20.31 -17.33 8.51
N ARG A 201 -20.51 -18.57 8.06
CA ARG A 201 -19.66 -19.17 7.02
C ARG A 201 -19.77 -18.37 5.72
N ILE A 202 -18.63 -18.17 5.06
CA ILE A 202 -18.54 -17.57 3.73
C ILE A 202 -18.21 -18.63 2.67
N SER A 203 -18.55 -18.31 1.42
CA SER A 203 -18.25 -19.18 0.27
C SER A 203 -16.75 -19.19 -0.01
N ASP A 204 -16.26 -20.27 -0.60
CA ASP A 204 -14.86 -20.38 -1.00
C ASP A 204 -14.55 -19.39 -2.14
N ASP A 205 -15.53 -19.11 -3.02
CA ASP A 205 -15.45 -18.06 -4.06
C ASP A 205 -15.78 -16.63 -3.56
N HIS A 206 -15.87 -16.40 -2.25
CA HIS A 206 -16.18 -15.05 -1.74
C HIS A 206 -14.97 -14.12 -1.94
N GLU A 207 -15.15 -13.02 -2.65
CA GLU A 207 -14.12 -12.00 -2.78
C GLU A 207 -13.98 -11.21 -1.46
N LEU A 208 -12.80 -11.30 -0.86
CA LEU A 208 -12.46 -10.59 0.36
C LEU A 208 -12.38 -9.08 0.13
N SER A 209 -12.83 -8.33 1.13
CA SER A 209 -12.89 -6.87 1.12
C SER A 209 -11.97 -6.24 2.17
N GLU A 210 -11.72 -4.94 2.00
CA GLU A 210 -10.90 -4.17 2.94
C GLU A 210 -11.43 -4.26 4.37
N GLY A 211 -10.57 -4.67 5.29
CA GLY A 211 -10.88 -4.76 6.71
C GLY A 211 -11.67 -6.00 7.12
N ASP A 212 -11.82 -6.99 6.24
CA ASP A 212 -12.45 -8.26 6.58
C ASP A 212 -11.69 -8.97 7.70
N VAL A 213 -12.45 -9.55 8.62
CA VAL A 213 -11.92 -10.37 9.71
C VAL A 213 -12.40 -11.79 9.47
N VAL A 214 -11.46 -12.70 9.21
CA VAL A 214 -11.79 -14.03 8.69
C VAL A 214 -11.15 -15.10 9.56
N LYS A 215 -11.95 -16.07 9.98
CA LYS A 215 -11.42 -17.30 10.56
C LYS A 215 -11.31 -18.37 9.51
N ILE A 216 -10.10 -18.91 9.34
CA ILE A 216 -9.83 -20.05 8.48
C ILE A 216 -9.94 -21.32 9.30
N VAL A 217 -10.69 -22.29 8.80
CA VAL A 217 -10.76 -23.65 9.35
C VAL A 217 -9.98 -24.57 8.42
N SER A 218 -8.95 -25.20 8.96
CA SER A 218 -8.03 -26.07 8.23
C SER A 218 -7.82 -27.39 8.99
N THR A 219 -7.40 -28.43 8.27
CA THR A 219 -6.94 -29.70 8.87
C THR A 219 -5.52 -29.62 9.42
N ALA A 220 -4.75 -28.59 9.06
CA ALA A 220 -3.46 -28.31 9.68
C ALA A 220 -3.67 -28.02 11.18
N THR A 221 -2.96 -28.75 12.03
CA THR A 221 -3.09 -28.70 13.50
C THR A 221 -1.99 -27.87 14.12
#